data_AF-A0A9E8ZEL7-F1
#
_entry.id   AF-A0A9E8ZEL7-F1
#
_cell.length_a   1.000
_cell.length_b   1.000
_cell.length_c   1.000
_cell.angle_alpha   90.00
_cell.angle_beta   90.00
_cell.angle_gamma   90.00
#
_symmetry.space_group_name_H-M   'P 1'
#
loop_
_entity.id
_entity.type
_entity.pdbx_description
1 polymer ?
#
loop_
_entity_poly.entity_id
_entity_poly.type
_entity_poly.pdbx_seq_one_letter_code
_entity_poly.pdbx_strand_id
1 'polypeptide(L)'
;MLSSKAWQSRTALFLALGFTSTLALPLTFTESGVASPSPYLVGQRFPDSWRSSLPAGTPIPVRYENDDADRILVTPDETASVTLIVTRDIVNSSRRVVIPRDSEITGELRPARGGTQFVAESITLPNGTNRRIDAVSNIVTETDVISRRDNPDILRGAVVGAAAGAILGEIFGRIDFLEVLAGAGVGVLAEIFLLRNRREVEVVVVRPNELDVRLQSDFTLN
;
A
#
# COMPACT_ATOMS: atom_id res chain seq x y z
N MET A 1 -53.11 -22.32 -7.93
CA MET A 1 -54.32 -21.67 -7.39
C MET A 1 -54.09 -20.17 -7.42
N LEU A 2 -54.55 -19.54 -8.50
CA LEU A 2 -54.64 -18.08 -8.63
C LEU A 2 -56.05 -17.68 -8.19
N SER A 3 -56.19 -16.63 -7.39
CA SER A 3 -56.95 -15.43 -7.78
C SER A 3 -57.07 -14.48 -6.59
N SER A 4 -56.59 -13.26 -6.81
CA SER A 4 -56.73 -12.07 -5.97
C SER A 4 -58.16 -11.51 -6.04
N LYS A 5 -58.62 -10.88 -4.95
CA LYS A 5 -59.92 -10.22 -4.87
C LYS A 5 -59.71 -8.70 -4.89
N ALA A 6 -60.20 -8.08 -5.96
CA ALA A 6 -60.03 -6.68 -6.31
C ALA A 6 -60.91 -5.75 -5.47
N TRP A 7 -60.34 -4.60 -5.12
CA TRP A 7 -61.00 -3.48 -4.46
C TRP A 7 -61.72 -2.62 -5.51
N GLN A 8 -63.01 -2.40 -5.30
CA GLN A 8 -63.87 -1.56 -6.13
C GLN A 8 -63.55 -0.07 -5.93
N SER A 9 -63.36 0.68 -7.02
CA SER A 9 -63.45 2.14 -7.01
C SER A 9 -64.36 2.60 -8.16
N ARG A 10 -65.32 3.45 -7.79
CA ARG A 10 -66.46 3.88 -8.59
C ARG A 10 -66.06 5.08 -9.46
N THR A 11 -66.53 5.05 -10.68
CA THR A 11 -66.50 6.10 -11.72
C THR A 11 -66.88 7.50 -11.23
N ALA A 12 -66.14 8.52 -11.67
CA ALA A 12 -66.66 9.88 -11.80
C ALA A 12 -66.13 10.51 -13.10
N LEU A 13 -67.07 10.87 -13.97
CA LEU A 13 -66.92 11.48 -15.27
C LEU A 13 -67.24 12.97 -15.11
N PHE A 14 -66.33 13.85 -15.49
CA PHE A 14 -66.66 15.27 -15.72
C PHE A 14 -66.04 15.73 -17.03
N LEU A 15 -66.94 16.00 -17.97
CA LEU A 15 -66.69 16.50 -19.31
C LEU A 15 -67.05 18.00 -19.27
N ALA A 16 -66.11 18.88 -19.53
CA ALA A 16 -66.34 20.32 -19.63
C ALA A 16 -65.89 20.81 -21.02
N LEU A 17 -66.87 21.28 -21.79
CA LEU A 17 -66.79 21.87 -23.12
C LEU A 17 -66.81 23.41 -23.00
N GLY A 18 -66.15 24.09 -23.96
CA GLY A 18 -66.27 25.52 -24.24
C GLY A 18 -64.94 26.26 -24.10
N PHE A 19 -64.51 27.18 -24.96
CA PHE A 19 -65.18 27.95 -26.01
C PHE A 19 -64.11 28.36 -27.05
N THR A 20 -64.46 28.37 -28.33
CA THR A 20 -63.67 28.95 -29.42
C THR A 20 -63.72 30.49 -29.39
N SER A 21 -62.59 31.18 -29.47
CA SER A 21 -62.50 32.54 -30.03
C SER A 21 -61.12 32.81 -30.65
N THR A 22 -61.14 33.70 -31.63
CA THR A 22 -60.28 33.76 -32.82
C THR A 22 -59.00 34.59 -32.64
N LEU A 23 -57.91 34.08 -33.25
CA LEU A 23 -56.65 34.67 -33.73
C LEU A 23 -56.21 36.09 -33.28
N ALA A 24 -55.06 36.15 -32.62
CA ALA A 24 -54.08 37.23 -32.76
C ALA A 24 -52.71 36.61 -33.03
N LEU A 25 -52.12 36.89 -34.20
CA LEU A 25 -50.78 36.43 -34.59
C LEU A 25 -49.72 37.44 -34.13
N PRO A 26 -48.86 37.14 -33.14
CA PRO A 26 -47.58 37.79 -33.03
C PRO A 26 -46.62 37.17 -34.06
N LEU A 27 -46.20 37.97 -35.03
CA LEU A 27 -45.02 37.69 -35.84
C LEU A 27 -43.79 37.77 -34.93
N THR A 28 -43.39 36.65 -34.35
CA THR A 28 -42.08 36.50 -33.73
C THR A 28 -41.34 35.38 -34.44
N PHE A 29 -40.22 35.73 -35.04
CA PHE A 29 -39.24 34.80 -35.60
C PHE A 29 -38.86 33.79 -34.53
N THR A 30 -39.35 32.55 -34.63
CA THR A 30 -38.81 31.44 -33.85
C THR A 30 -37.57 30.98 -34.60
N GLU A 31 -36.40 31.33 -34.07
CA GLU A 31 -35.16 30.62 -34.38
C GLU A 31 -35.45 29.13 -34.33
N SER A 32 -35.09 28.41 -35.39
CA SER A 32 -35.07 26.95 -35.36
C SER A 32 -34.08 26.55 -34.27
N GLY A 33 -34.61 26.37 -33.05
CA GLY A 33 -33.93 25.72 -31.97
C GLY A 33 -33.56 24.34 -32.45
N VAL A 34 -32.31 24.21 -32.90
CA VAL A 34 -31.60 22.95 -32.93
C VAL A 34 -31.85 22.35 -31.55
N ALA A 35 -32.56 21.23 -31.50
CA ALA A 35 -32.68 20.47 -30.29
C ALA A 35 -31.26 20.17 -29.84
N SER A 36 -30.76 20.95 -28.87
CA SER A 36 -29.54 20.61 -28.17
C SER A 36 -29.78 19.22 -27.61
N PRO A 37 -29.05 18.18 -28.06
CA PRO A 37 -29.16 16.89 -27.42
C PRO A 37 -28.84 17.16 -25.96
N SER A 38 -29.82 16.94 -25.09
CA SER A 38 -29.55 16.90 -23.66
C SER A 38 -28.35 15.99 -23.52
N PRO A 39 -27.20 16.44 -22.97
CA PRO A 39 -26.16 15.51 -22.67
C PRO A 39 -26.82 14.56 -21.69
N TYR A 40 -27.07 13.33 -22.15
CA TYR A 40 -27.27 12.21 -21.27
C TYR A 40 -25.94 12.14 -20.51
N LEU A 41 -25.85 12.90 -19.43
CA LEU A 41 -25.00 12.56 -18.32
C LEU A 41 -25.61 11.26 -17.82
N VAL A 42 -25.22 10.18 -18.48
CA VAL A 42 -25.12 8.89 -17.83
C VAL A 42 -24.25 9.21 -16.63
N GLY A 43 -24.90 9.47 -15.50
CA GLY A 43 -24.26 9.44 -14.20
C GLY A 43 -23.77 8.02 -14.08
N GLN A 44 -22.55 7.79 -14.58
CA GLN A 44 -21.78 6.61 -14.25
C GLN A 44 -21.71 6.66 -12.74
N ARG A 45 -22.59 5.87 -12.12
CA ARG A 45 -22.57 5.60 -10.70
C ARG A 45 -21.28 4.81 -10.51
N PHE A 46 -20.16 5.52 -10.42
CA PHE A 46 -18.91 4.94 -9.98
C PHE A 46 -19.27 4.21 -8.68
N PRO A 47 -19.08 2.89 -8.60
CA PRO A 47 -19.43 2.17 -7.38
C PRO A 47 -18.73 2.87 -6.21
N ASP A 48 -19.42 3.02 -5.08
CA ASP A 48 -18.88 3.75 -3.91
C ASP A 48 -17.54 3.18 -3.41
N SER A 49 -17.15 1.97 -3.87
CA SER A 49 -15.82 1.38 -3.69
C SER A 49 -14.65 2.26 -4.18
N TRP A 50 -14.84 3.07 -5.23
CA TRP A 50 -13.79 3.99 -5.72
C TRP A 50 -13.52 5.13 -4.74
N ARG A 51 -14.48 5.44 -3.86
CA ARG A 51 -14.36 6.51 -2.85
C ARG A 51 -13.57 6.09 -1.61
N SER A 52 -13.17 4.83 -1.52
CA SER A 52 -12.37 4.25 -0.41
C SER A 52 -11.25 3.33 -0.90
N SER A 53 -10.85 3.48 -2.17
CA SER A 53 -9.80 2.68 -2.78
C SER A 53 -8.53 3.50 -3.06
N LEU A 54 -7.38 2.86 -2.93
CA LEU A 54 -6.10 3.32 -3.44
C LEU A 54 -5.72 2.47 -4.65
N PRO A 55 -5.34 3.08 -5.79
CA PRO A 55 -4.94 2.32 -6.96
C PRO A 55 -3.57 1.67 -6.78
N ALA A 56 -3.32 0.60 -7.52
CA ALA A 56 -1.98 0.04 -7.69
C ALA A 56 -0.97 1.12 -8.13
N GLY A 57 0.28 0.96 -7.70
CA GLY A 57 1.37 1.91 -7.93
C GLY A 57 1.42 3.10 -6.97
N THR A 58 0.44 3.24 -6.06
CA THR A 58 0.48 4.30 -5.04
C THR A 58 1.71 4.13 -4.14
N PRO A 59 2.58 5.16 -4.00
CA PRO A 59 3.73 5.10 -3.12
C PRO A 59 3.31 5.23 -1.66
N ILE A 60 3.92 4.43 -0.81
CA ILE A 60 3.71 4.42 0.64
C ILE A 60 5.05 4.79 1.29
N PRO A 61 5.23 6.04 1.72
CA PRO A 61 6.45 6.47 2.38
C PRO A 61 6.49 5.89 3.80
N VAL A 62 7.51 5.10 4.06
CA VAL A 62 7.66 4.32 5.28
C VAL A 62 8.93 4.71 6.06
N ARG A 63 8.97 4.35 7.34
CA ARG A 63 10.14 4.38 8.21
C ARG A 63 10.21 3.09 9.02
N TYR A 64 11.32 2.84 9.69
CA TYR A 64 11.38 1.76 10.66
C TYR A 64 10.52 2.09 11.89
N GLU A 65 10.05 1.06 12.59
CA GLU A 65 9.28 1.23 13.83
C GLU A 65 10.07 1.93 14.93
N ASN A 66 11.35 1.56 15.08
CA ASN A 66 12.26 2.21 16.02
C ASN A 66 12.98 3.40 15.37
N ASP A 67 12.76 4.61 15.88
CA ASP A 67 13.35 5.84 15.35
C ASP A 67 14.88 5.93 15.55
N ASP A 68 15.46 5.12 16.44
CA ASP A 68 16.91 5.02 16.64
C ASP A 68 17.62 4.18 15.56
N ALA A 69 16.86 3.52 14.68
CA ALA A 69 17.37 2.68 13.60
C ALA A 69 17.37 3.40 12.25
N ASP A 70 18.56 3.73 11.75
CA ASP A 70 18.70 4.40 10.45
C ASP A 70 18.76 3.42 9.27
N ARG A 71 19.11 2.16 9.55
CA ARG A 71 19.34 1.12 8.55
C ARG A 71 19.15 -0.28 9.10
N ILE A 72 18.83 -1.19 8.21
CA ILE A 72 18.69 -2.62 8.47
C ILE A 72 19.78 -3.34 7.68
N LEU A 73 20.58 -4.15 8.37
CA LEU A 73 21.64 -4.96 7.77
C LEU A 73 21.18 -6.40 7.70
N VAL A 74 20.94 -6.90 6.50
CA VAL A 74 20.61 -8.31 6.25
C VAL A 74 21.62 -8.91 5.31
N THR A 75 21.77 -10.22 5.33
CA THR A 75 22.58 -10.89 4.32
C THR A 75 21.81 -11.06 3.00
N PRO A 76 22.49 -11.20 1.84
CA PRO A 76 21.80 -11.25 0.54
C PRO A 76 20.77 -12.38 0.39
N ASP A 77 20.98 -13.50 1.08
CA ASP A 77 20.15 -14.72 1.03
C ASP A 77 19.24 -14.88 2.27
N GLU A 78 19.12 -13.86 3.10
CA GLU A 78 18.33 -13.90 4.33
C GLU A 78 16.91 -13.37 4.13
N THR A 79 15.95 -14.07 4.74
CA THR A 79 14.60 -13.58 4.93
C THR A 79 14.43 -13.07 6.36
N ALA A 80 14.11 -11.78 6.51
CA ALA A 80 13.94 -11.14 7.81
C ALA A 80 12.56 -10.48 7.92
N SER A 81 11.83 -10.78 8.99
CA SER A 81 10.55 -10.13 9.28
C SER A 81 10.81 -8.69 9.74
N VAL A 82 10.04 -7.75 9.21
CA VAL A 82 10.22 -6.32 9.48
C VAL A 82 8.86 -5.62 9.55
N THR A 83 8.72 -4.74 10.53
CA THR A 83 7.56 -3.84 10.66
C THR A 83 7.99 -2.43 10.28
N LEU A 84 7.26 -1.82 9.36
CA LEU A 84 7.51 -0.46 8.88
C LEU A 84 6.32 0.43 9.21
N ILE A 85 6.58 1.68 9.55
CA ILE A 85 5.55 2.66 9.91
C ILE A 85 5.29 3.62 8.75
N VAL A 86 4.02 3.84 8.42
CA VAL A 86 3.61 4.83 7.42
C VAL A 86 3.84 6.23 7.96
N THR A 87 4.61 7.03 7.23
CA THR A 87 5.05 8.37 7.68
C THR A 87 4.04 9.49 7.44
N ARG A 88 3.06 9.30 6.55
CA ARG A 88 2.05 10.31 6.22
C ARG A 88 0.73 9.69 5.79
N ASP A 89 -0.34 10.46 5.92
CA ASP A 89 -1.66 10.08 5.43
C ASP A 89 -1.65 9.87 3.90
N ILE A 90 -2.13 8.72 3.46
CA ILE A 90 -2.35 8.39 2.05
C ILE A 90 -3.82 8.60 1.74
N VAL A 91 -4.07 9.57 0.86
CA VAL A 91 -5.40 9.97 0.44
C VAL A 91 -5.73 9.45 -0.95
N ASN A 92 -7.00 9.17 -1.18
CA ASN A 92 -7.47 8.82 -2.52
C ASN A 92 -7.80 10.06 -3.37
N SER A 93 -8.29 9.82 -4.59
CA SER A 93 -8.73 10.85 -5.54
C SER A 93 -9.83 11.78 -4.99
N SER A 94 -10.60 11.31 -4.01
CA SER A 94 -11.66 12.08 -3.34
C SER A 94 -11.17 12.84 -2.09
N ARG A 95 -9.85 12.91 -1.85
CA ARG A 95 -9.20 13.50 -0.66
C ARG A 95 -9.61 12.85 0.68
N ARG A 96 -10.04 11.59 0.65
CA ARG A 96 -10.30 10.81 1.86
C ARG A 96 -9.03 10.05 2.23
N VAL A 97 -8.64 10.11 3.51
CA VAL A 97 -7.54 9.29 4.06
C VAL A 97 -7.97 7.82 4.02
N VAL A 98 -7.21 7.00 3.30
CA VAL A 98 -7.41 5.54 3.21
C VAL A 98 -6.39 4.82 4.09
N ILE A 99 -5.13 5.23 4.06
CA ILE A 99 -4.11 4.74 4.99
C ILE A 99 -3.66 5.92 5.83
N PRO A 100 -4.04 5.98 7.11
CA PRO A 100 -3.56 7.02 8.01
C PRO A 100 -2.06 6.89 8.26
N ARG A 101 -1.42 8.00 8.63
CA ARG A 101 -0.10 8.00 9.26
C ARG A 101 -0.10 7.09 10.48
N ASP A 102 1.10 6.62 10.82
CA ASP A 102 1.33 5.72 11.96
C ASP A 102 0.59 4.37 11.82
N SER A 103 0.19 3.99 10.59
CA SER A 103 -0.18 2.61 10.28
C SER A 103 1.08 1.75 10.24
N GLU A 104 1.00 0.54 10.80
CA GLU A 104 2.07 -0.44 10.81
C GLU A 104 1.92 -1.39 9.63
N ILE A 105 2.96 -1.55 8.84
CA ILE A 105 3.03 -2.50 7.72
C ILE A 105 3.97 -3.61 8.12
N THR A 106 3.41 -4.80 8.33
CA THR A 106 4.18 -6.01 8.59
C THR A 106 4.48 -6.72 7.28
N GLY A 107 5.74 -7.11 7.11
CA GLY A 107 6.18 -7.86 5.96
C GLY A 107 7.55 -8.49 6.19
N GLU A 108 8.20 -8.84 5.09
CA GLU A 108 9.50 -9.50 5.11
C GLU A 108 10.44 -8.87 4.08
N LEU A 109 11.70 -8.72 4.46
CA LEU A 109 12.80 -8.57 3.52
C LEU A 109 13.10 -9.95 2.95
N ARG A 110 13.02 -10.11 1.63
CA ARG A 110 13.23 -11.37 0.93
C ARG A 110 14.36 -11.26 -0.10
N PRO A 111 15.19 -12.31 -0.27
CA PRO A 111 16.23 -12.33 -1.29
C PRO A 111 15.67 -12.10 -2.70
N ALA A 112 16.25 -11.15 -3.43
CA ALA A 112 15.83 -10.80 -4.79
C ALA A 112 17.02 -10.34 -5.64
N ARG A 113 17.35 -11.09 -6.69
CA ARG A 113 18.34 -10.72 -7.74
C ARG A 113 19.67 -10.14 -7.20
N GLY A 114 20.26 -10.78 -6.19
CA GLY A 114 21.54 -10.33 -5.61
C GLY A 114 21.42 -9.16 -4.63
N GLY A 115 20.21 -8.88 -4.16
CA GLY A 115 19.91 -7.94 -3.10
C GLY A 115 18.70 -8.42 -2.30
N THR A 116 17.98 -7.49 -1.67
CA THR A 116 16.77 -7.81 -0.92
C THR A 116 15.61 -6.93 -1.35
N GLN A 117 14.39 -7.42 -1.21
CA GLN A 117 13.17 -6.70 -1.52
C GLN A 117 12.21 -6.82 -0.34
N PHE A 118 11.64 -5.70 0.10
CA PHE A 118 10.56 -5.71 1.08
C PHE A 118 9.26 -6.13 0.40
N VAL A 119 8.58 -7.11 1.00
CA VAL A 119 7.27 -7.59 0.60
C VAL A 119 6.32 -7.43 1.78
N ALA A 120 5.35 -6.54 1.62
CA ALA A 120 4.32 -6.30 2.63
C ALA A 120 3.25 -7.39 2.57
N GLU A 121 2.76 -7.79 3.75
CA GLU A 121 1.72 -8.82 3.87
C GLU A 121 0.45 -8.27 4.49
N SER A 122 0.61 -7.46 5.54
CA SER A 122 -0.50 -6.89 6.28
C SER A 122 -0.22 -5.46 6.72
N ILE A 123 -1.30 -4.70 6.89
CA ILE A 123 -1.29 -3.37 7.46
C ILE A 123 -2.25 -3.29 8.64
N THR A 124 -1.74 -2.83 9.78
CA THR A 124 -2.51 -2.51 10.97
C THR A 124 -2.72 -1.00 11.00
N LEU A 125 -3.98 -0.59 10.89
CA LEU A 125 -4.38 0.82 10.97
C LEU A 125 -4.34 1.29 12.44
N PRO A 126 -4.22 2.61 12.72
CA PRO A 126 -4.16 3.13 14.09
C PRO A 126 -5.38 2.82 14.97
N ASN A 127 -6.51 2.44 14.36
CA ASN A 127 -7.70 1.97 15.06
C ASN A 127 -7.65 0.47 15.43
N GLY A 128 -6.50 -0.19 15.25
CA GLY A 128 -6.30 -1.63 15.48
C GLY A 128 -6.84 -2.53 14.38
N THR A 129 -7.36 -1.97 13.29
CA THR A 129 -7.92 -2.77 12.19
C THR A 129 -6.79 -3.33 11.32
N ASN A 130 -6.64 -4.65 11.31
CA ASN A 130 -5.70 -5.33 10.42
C ASN A 130 -6.36 -5.64 9.05
N ARG A 131 -5.61 -5.39 7.97
CA ARG A 131 -6.00 -5.67 6.58
C ARG A 131 -4.82 -6.26 5.82
N ARG A 132 -5.11 -7.12 4.85
CA ARG A 132 -4.09 -7.55 3.88
C ARG A 132 -3.74 -6.39 2.96
N ILE A 133 -2.45 -6.21 2.71
CA ILE A 133 -1.95 -5.26 1.74
C ILE A 133 -1.01 -5.99 0.79
N ASP A 134 -1.06 -5.65 -0.49
CA ASP A 134 -0.12 -6.16 -1.49
C ASP A 134 0.75 -4.98 -1.92
N ALA A 135 1.94 -4.89 -1.33
CA ALA A 135 2.90 -3.84 -1.64
C ALA A 135 4.31 -4.41 -1.64
N VAL A 136 5.16 -3.89 -2.51
CA VAL A 136 6.57 -4.27 -2.58
C VAL A 136 7.44 -3.03 -2.74
N SER A 137 8.66 -3.09 -2.24
CA SER A 137 9.67 -2.08 -2.53
C SER A 137 10.38 -2.32 -3.86
N ASN A 138 11.21 -1.37 -4.27
CA ASN A 138 12.32 -1.65 -5.16
C ASN A 138 13.27 -2.70 -4.56
N ILE A 139 14.02 -3.39 -5.42
CA ILE A 139 15.11 -4.26 -4.98
C ILE A 139 16.26 -3.36 -4.51
N VAL A 140 16.73 -3.61 -3.28
CA VAL A 140 17.87 -2.95 -2.68
C VAL A 140 19.11 -3.80 -2.92
N THR A 141 20.08 -3.25 -3.64
CA THR A 141 21.33 -3.93 -4.01
C THR A 141 22.56 -3.21 -3.45
N GLU A 142 22.37 -2.22 -2.57
CA GLU A 142 23.49 -1.60 -1.85
C GLU A 142 24.07 -2.63 -0.89
N THR A 143 25.32 -3.02 -1.12
CA THR A 143 26.03 -3.98 -0.27
C THR A 143 27.29 -3.38 0.32
N ASP A 144 27.57 -3.75 1.57
CA ASP A 144 28.79 -3.46 2.29
C ASP A 144 29.50 -4.76 2.65
N VAL A 145 30.83 -4.74 2.58
CA VAL A 145 31.67 -5.85 3.04
C VAL A 145 32.29 -5.46 4.37
N ILE A 146 31.88 -6.16 5.43
CA ILE A 146 32.31 -5.90 6.79
C ILE A 146 33.30 -6.97 7.23
N SER A 147 34.45 -6.55 7.73
CA SER A 147 35.55 -7.40 8.13
C SER A 147 36.02 -7.11 9.55
N ARG A 148 36.83 -8.02 10.12
CA ARG A 148 37.49 -7.78 11.42
C ARG A 148 38.37 -6.51 11.45
N ARG A 149 38.78 -5.99 10.29
CA ARG A 149 39.60 -4.76 10.23
C ARG A 149 38.78 -3.49 10.41
N ASP A 150 37.47 -3.59 10.23
CA ASP A 150 36.56 -2.46 10.36
C ASP A 150 36.25 -2.19 11.83
N ASN A 151 35.81 -0.96 12.12
CA ASN A 151 35.41 -0.60 13.47
C ASN A 151 33.98 -1.13 13.73
N PRO A 152 33.70 -1.91 14.80
CA PRO A 152 32.34 -2.34 15.13
C PRO A 152 31.36 -1.18 15.32
N ASP A 153 31.84 0.04 15.57
CA ASP A 153 31.01 1.25 15.63
C ASP A 153 30.21 1.50 14.34
N ILE A 154 30.63 0.94 13.19
CA ILE A 154 29.85 0.98 11.94
C ILE A 154 28.51 0.26 12.05
N LEU A 155 28.27 -0.54 13.09
CA LEU A 155 27.01 -1.26 13.32
C LEU A 155 26.10 -0.51 14.30
N ARG A 156 26.55 0.62 14.87
CA ARG A 156 25.71 1.46 15.75
C ARG A 156 24.53 2.02 14.97
N GLY A 157 23.37 2.03 15.61
CA GLY A 157 22.12 2.50 15.03
C GLY A 157 21.61 1.61 13.88
N ALA A 158 22.20 0.42 13.70
CA ALA A 158 21.71 -0.55 12.74
C ALA A 158 20.89 -1.63 13.44
N VAL A 159 19.76 -1.95 12.84
CA VAL A 159 19.03 -3.19 13.11
C VAL A 159 19.66 -4.28 12.28
N VAL A 160 19.89 -5.46 12.86
CA VAL A 160 20.66 -6.50 12.19
C VAL A 160 19.81 -7.76 12.05
N GLY A 161 19.74 -8.33 10.85
CA GLY A 161 19.11 -9.63 10.62
C GLY A 161 19.77 -10.73 11.45
N ALA A 162 19.02 -11.75 11.85
CA ALA A 162 19.56 -12.85 12.63
C ALA A 162 20.78 -13.53 11.97
N ALA A 163 20.75 -13.74 10.65
CA ALA A 163 21.87 -14.38 9.95
C ALA A 163 23.10 -13.44 9.87
N ALA A 164 22.87 -12.17 9.51
CA ALA A 164 23.92 -11.15 9.55
C ALA A 164 24.54 -11.01 10.95
N GLY A 165 23.71 -10.95 11.99
CA GLY A 165 24.10 -10.77 13.39
C GLY A 165 24.92 -11.93 13.93
N ALA A 166 24.56 -13.16 13.55
CA ALA A 166 25.34 -14.35 13.90
C ALA A 166 26.77 -14.26 13.35
N ILE A 167 26.94 -13.91 12.07
CA ILE A 167 28.27 -13.82 11.44
C ILE A 167 29.05 -12.62 11.98
N LEU A 168 28.41 -11.46 12.13
CA LEU A 168 29.05 -10.25 12.68
C LEU A 168 29.51 -10.48 14.13
N GLY A 169 28.72 -11.20 14.93
CA GLY A 169 29.10 -11.62 16.28
C GLY A 169 30.33 -12.52 16.32
N GLU A 170 30.53 -13.39 15.33
CA GLU A 170 31.76 -14.20 15.21
C GLU A 170 32.99 -13.35 14.81
N ILE A 171 32.78 -12.30 14.02
CA ILE A 171 33.85 -11.41 13.55
C ILE A 171 34.36 -10.51 14.69
N PHE A 172 33.45 -9.85 15.40
CA PHE A 172 33.76 -8.80 16.39
C PHE A 172 33.58 -9.23 17.85
N GLY A 173 32.94 -10.37 18.12
CA GLY A 173 32.59 -10.81 19.47
C GLY A 173 31.26 -10.21 19.94
N ARG A 174 31.16 -9.89 21.24
CA ARG A 174 29.95 -9.25 21.79
C ARG A 174 29.84 -7.82 21.27
N ILE A 175 28.82 -7.56 20.46
CA ILE A 175 28.47 -6.24 19.94
C ILE A 175 27.13 -5.84 20.53
N ASP A 176 26.99 -4.57 20.88
CA ASP A 176 25.71 -3.98 21.26
C ASP A 176 24.97 -3.58 19.98
N PHE A 177 24.14 -4.49 19.47
CA PHE A 177 23.18 -4.20 18.41
C PHE A 177 21.99 -3.42 18.97
N LEU A 178 21.34 -2.59 18.15
CA LEU A 178 20.09 -1.96 18.54
C LEU A 178 18.98 -3.01 18.69
N GLU A 179 18.83 -3.85 17.67
CA GLU A 179 17.88 -4.94 17.62
C GLU A 179 18.37 -6.02 16.65
N VAL A 180 18.02 -7.27 16.95
CA VAL A 180 18.21 -8.39 16.04
C VAL A 180 16.86 -8.83 15.49
N LEU A 181 16.65 -8.72 14.18
CA LEU A 181 15.39 -9.14 13.56
C LEU A 181 15.26 -10.65 13.58
N ALA A 182 14.08 -11.12 13.96
CA ALA A 182 13.71 -12.50 13.75
C ALA A 182 13.63 -12.78 12.24
N GLY A 183 14.32 -13.82 11.79
CA GLY A 183 14.39 -14.17 10.39
C GLY A 183 14.66 -15.66 10.22
N ALA A 184 14.02 -16.24 9.20
CA ALA A 184 14.34 -17.58 8.74
C ALA A 184 15.39 -17.43 7.63
N GLY A 185 16.65 -17.65 7.95
CA GLY A 185 17.70 -17.77 6.94
C GLY A 185 17.48 -19.03 6.11
N VAL A 186 16.78 -18.93 4.98
CA VAL A 186 16.72 -20.02 4.01
C VAL A 186 18.02 -20.00 3.21
N GLY A 187 19.08 -20.53 3.81
CA GLY A 187 20.22 -21.10 3.08
C GLY A 187 21.55 -20.36 3.09
N VAL A 188 22.59 -21.19 2.97
CA VAL A 188 23.92 -20.95 2.36
C VAL A 188 25.03 -20.23 3.16
N LEU A 189 24.74 -19.37 4.14
CA LEU A 189 25.84 -18.54 4.70
C LEU A 189 26.75 -19.24 5.71
N ALA A 190 26.24 -20.24 6.44
CA ALA A 190 27.13 -21.09 7.23
C ALA A 190 28.13 -21.82 6.32
N GLU A 191 27.69 -22.34 5.16
CA GLU A 191 28.56 -23.04 4.23
C GLU A 191 29.58 -22.11 3.57
N ILE A 192 29.18 -20.91 3.10
CA ILE A 192 30.11 -19.99 2.41
C ILE A 192 31.15 -19.39 3.38
N PHE A 193 30.76 -19.04 4.61
CA PHE A 193 31.69 -18.52 5.61
C PHE A 193 32.71 -19.60 6.05
N LEU A 194 32.24 -20.83 6.29
CA LEU A 194 33.09 -21.96 6.66
C LEU A 194 34.02 -22.41 5.51
N LEU A 195 33.54 -22.43 4.26
CA LEU A 195 34.30 -22.90 3.10
C LEU A 195 35.38 -21.91 2.62
N ARG A 196 35.18 -20.59 2.83
CA ARG A 196 36.07 -19.57 2.24
C ARG A 196 37.07 -18.96 3.22
N ASN A 197 37.10 -19.40 4.48
CA ASN A 197 37.98 -18.88 5.54
C ASN A 197 37.99 -17.34 5.60
N ARG A 198 36.85 -16.72 5.29
CA ARG A 198 36.73 -15.26 5.19
C ARG A 198 36.36 -14.72 6.56
N ARG A 199 37.15 -13.78 7.06
CA ARG A 199 36.83 -12.98 8.26
C ARG A 199 36.00 -11.74 7.88
N GLU A 200 35.18 -11.90 6.85
CA GLU A 200 34.48 -10.83 6.16
C GLU A 200 33.08 -11.34 5.79
N VAL A 201 32.08 -10.48 5.91
CA VAL A 201 30.68 -10.76 5.59
C VAL A 201 30.18 -9.68 4.66
N GLU A 202 29.45 -10.07 3.63
CA GLU A 202 28.72 -9.15 2.78
C GLU A 202 27.31 -8.97 3.34
N VAL A 203 26.90 -7.73 3.56
CA VAL A 203 25.59 -7.35 4.05
C VAL A 203 24.93 -6.40 3.05
N VAL A 204 23.62 -6.56 2.86
CA VAL A 204 22.78 -5.61 2.14
C VAL A 204 22.36 -4.52 3.12
N VAL A 205 22.58 -3.26 2.75
CA VAL A 205 22.22 -2.09 3.57
C VAL A 205 20.85 -1.61 3.12
N VAL A 206 19.84 -1.80 3.96
CA VAL A 206 18.47 -1.36 3.69
C VAL A 206 18.16 -0.12 4.50
N ARG A 207 17.79 0.97 3.82
CA ARG A 207 17.36 2.23 4.43
C ARG A 207 15.86 2.39 4.28
N PRO A 208 15.06 2.23 5.35
CA PRO A 208 13.60 2.19 5.23
C PRO A 208 12.98 3.45 4.63
N ASN A 209 13.56 4.63 4.90
CA ASN A 209 13.16 5.91 4.33
C ASN A 209 13.40 6.03 2.81
N GLU A 210 14.29 5.21 2.25
CA GLU A 210 14.59 5.16 0.81
C GLU A 210 13.87 4.00 0.11
N LEU A 211 13.15 3.15 0.85
CA LEU A 211 12.33 2.10 0.27
C LEU A 211 11.16 2.72 -0.48
N ASP A 212 11.14 2.51 -1.78
CA ASP A 212 10.08 2.95 -2.67
C ASP A 212 8.93 1.92 -2.67
N VAL A 213 8.29 1.77 -1.51
CA VAL A 213 7.20 0.81 -1.29
C VAL A 213 5.98 1.25 -2.09
N ARG A 214 5.49 0.38 -2.98
CA ARG A 214 4.33 0.64 -3.83
C ARG A 214 3.32 -0.48 -3.77
N LEU A 215 2.04 -0.09 -3.74
CA LEU A 215 0.93 -1.02 -3.93
C LEU A 215 1.08 -1.78 -5.25
N GLN A 216 0.92 -3.10 -5.23
CA GLN A 216 0.90 -3.95 -6.41
C GLN A 216 -0.53 -4.17 -6.93
N SER A 217 -1.51 -4.12 -6.03
CA SER A 217 -2.93 -4.20 -6.36
C SER A 217 -3.69 -3.01 -5.78
N ASP A 218 -4.92 -2.82 -6.24
CA ASP A 218 -5.83 -1.87 -5.61
C ASP A 218 -6.09 -2.28 -4.15
N PHE A 219 -6.04 -1.31 -3.25
CA PHE A 219 -6.32 -1.50 -1.83
C PHE A 219 -7.66 -0.85 -1.50
N THR A 220 -8.56 -1.56 -0.83
CA THR A 220 -9.91 -1.08 -0.51
C THR A 220 -10.25 -1.29 0.96
N LEU A 221 -10.75 -0.24 1.61
CA LEU A 221 -11.38 -0.36 2.92
C LEU A 221 -12.87 -0.71 2.73
N ASN A 222 -13.21 -1.99 2.95
CA ASN A 222 -14.60 -2.46 3.03
C ASN A 222 -15.18 -2.25 4.44
#